data_AF-A0A6G0R1Y5-F1
#
_entry.id   AF-A0A6G0R1Y5-F1
#
_cell.length_a   1.000
_cell.length_b   1.000
_cell.length_c   1.000
_cell.angle_alpha   90.00
_cell.angle_beta   90.00
_cell.angle_gamma   90.00
#
_symmetry.space_group_name_H-M   'P 1'
#
loop_
_entity.id
_entity.type
_entity.pdbx_description
1 polymer ?
#
loop_
_entity_poly.entity_id
_entity_poly.type
_entity_poly.pdbx_seq_one_letter_code
_entity_poly.pdbx_strand_id
1 'polypeptide(L)' 'GRYSEVDTIEEIETKYMNLTIVNMNDTLEYTSDTFGLKTLDERGGLFIHEIATDAGAQTKRTAASGPRSTATTCTPPSTK' A
#
# COMPACT_ATOMS: atom_id res chain seq x y z
N GLY A 1 6.59 19.40 8.70
CA GLY A 1 6.20 18.58 7.53
C GLY A 1 5.68 17.24 8.01
N ARG A 2 5.04 16.44 7.14
CA ARG A 2 4.59 15.08 7.50
C ARG A 2 5.73 14.05 7.60
N TYR A 3 6.94 14.43 7.19
CA TYR A 3 8.15 13.62 7.30
C TYR A 3 9.09 14.24 8.33
N SER A 4 9.69 13.39 9.16
CA SER A 4 10.80 13.73 10.04
C SER A 4 12.11 13.32 9.39
N GLU A 5 13.11 14.18 9.48
CA GLU A 5 14.47 13.86 9.07
C GLU A 5 15.07 12.79 10.00
N VAL A 6 16.02 12.04 9.47
CA VAL A 6 16.79 11.00 10.16
C VAL A 6 18.25 11.24 9.82
N ASP A 7 19.11 11.21 10.82
CA ASP A 7 20.50 11.67 10.67
C ASP A 7 21.46 10.51 10.37
N THR A 8 21.09 9.28 10.73
CA THR A 8 21.95 8.09 10.56
C THR A 8 21.20 6.87 10.06
N ILE A 9 21.95 5.90 9.53
CA ILE A 9 21.38 4.66 9.00
C ILE A 9 20.87 3.75 10.12
N GLU A 10 21.55 3.72 11.26
CA GLU A 10 21.16 2.93 12.44
C GLU A 10 19.82 3.41 13.02
N GLU A 11 19.55 4.71 12.94
CA GLU A 11 18.28 5.30 13.33
C GLU A 11 17.14 4.83 12.42
N ILE A 12 17.39 4.72 11.11
CA ILE A 12 16.42 4.19 10.15
C ILE A 12 16.07 2.75 10.49
N GLU A 13 17.08 1.90 10.70
CA GLU A 13 16.88 0.48 11.03
C GLU A 13 16.07 0.34 12.32
N THR A 14 16.45 1.07 13.36
CA THR A 14 15.77 1.00 14.67
C THR A 14 14.34 1.53 14.59
N LYS A 15 14.12 2.67 13.92
CA LYS A 15 12.77 3.23 13.76
C LYS A 15 11.89 2.35 12.90
N TYR A 16 12.43 1.81 11.80
CA TYR A 16 11.69 0.94 10.89
C TYR A 16 11.22 -0.34 11.58
N MET A 17 12.06 -0.98 12.39
CA MET A 17 11.71 -2.20 13.12
C MET A 17 10.59 -1.98 14.15
N ASN A 18 10.41 -0.74 14.63
CA ASN A 18 9.33 -0.38 15.54
C ASN A 18 8.02 -0.03 14.83
N LEU A 19 8.01 0.06 13.49
CA LEU A 19 6.79 0.36 12.73
C LEU A 19 5.88 -0.85 12.69
N THR A 20 4.59 -0.61 12.85
CA THR A 20 3.55 -1.63 12.72
C THR A 20 2.81 -1.46 11.39
N ILE A 21 2.47 -2.58 10.78
CA ILE A 21 1.59 -2.58 9.60
C ILE A 21 0.18 -2.28 10.09
N VAL A 22 -0.38 -1.18 9.58
CA VAL A 22 -1.75 -0.75 9.86
C VAL A 22 -2.65 -1.06 8.67
N ASN A 23 -3.95 -1.22 8.94
CA ASN A 23 -4.94 -1.39 7.88
C ASN A 23 -5.11 -0.07 7.09
N MET A 24 -5.47 -0.17 5.81
CA MET A 24 -5.68 0.98 4.93
C MET A 24 -6.76 1.93 5.50
N ASN A 25 -7.83 1.37 6.06
CA ASN A 25 -8.96 2.17 6.54
C ASN A 25 -8.59 3.05 7.74
N ASP A 26 -7.51 2.69 8.44
CA ASP A 26 -7.03 3.37 9.63
C ASP A 26 -5.95 4.42 9.30
N THR A 27 -5.50 4.51 8.04
CA THR A 27 -4.51 5.51 7.66
C THR A 27 -5.12 6.90 7.52
N LEU A 28 -4.31 7.92 7.81
CA LEU A 28 -4.74 9.32 7.66
C LEU A 28 -5.07 9.68 6.21
N GLU A 29 -4.39 9.05 5.25
CA GLU A 29 -4.58 9.25 3.82
C GLU A 29 -5.96 8.77 3.36
N TYR A 30 -6.45 7.65 3.91
CA TYR A 30 -7.78 7.12 3.62
C TYR A 30 -8.86 7.93 4.33
N THR A 31 -8.72 8.15 5.64
CA THR A 31 -9.72 8.87 6.45
C THR A 31 -9.90 10.32 6.00
N SER A 32 -8.82 10.98 5.58
CA SER A 32 -8.86 12.37 5.08
C SER A 32 -9.03 12.45 3.56
N ASP A 33 -9.29 11.33 2.88
CA ASP A 33 -9.43 11.22 1.41
C ASP A 33 -8.34 11.99 0.62
N THR A 34 -7.10 11.98 1.12
CA THR A 34 -6.03 12.91 0.67
C THR A 34 -5.62 12.70 -0.80
N PHE A 35 -5.97 11.56 -1.38
CA PHE A 35 -5.74 11.25 -2.79
C PHE A 35 -6.99 10.65 -3.47
N GLY A 36 -8.17 10.89 -2.90
CA GLY A 36 -9.40 10.24 -3.38
C GLY A 36 -9.45 8.73 -3.07
N LEU A 37 -8.63 8.22 -2.16
CA LEU A 37 -8.56 6.79 -1.85
C LEU A 37 -9.88 6.25 -1.32
N LYS A 38 -10.55 6.99 -0.42
CA LYS A 38 -11.85 6.62 0.10
C LYS A 38 -12.92 6.71 -0.99
N THR A 39 -12.90 7.80 -1.75
CA THR A 39 -13.81 7.99 -2.88
C THR A 39 -13.67 6.89 -3.94
N LEU A 40 -12.44 6.43 -4.22
CA LEU A 40 -12.18 5.34 -5.17
C LEU A 40 -12.59 3.98 -4.63
N ASP A 41 -12.40 3.74 -3.34
CA ASP A 41 -12.81 2.52 -2.65
C ASP A 41 -14.34 2.37 -2.63
N GLU A 42 -15.07 3.43 -2.23
CA GLU A 42 -16.54 3.46 -2.23
C GLU A 42 -17.14 3.25 -3.62
N ARG A 43 -16.45 3.70 -4.67
CA ARG A 43 -16.86 3.53 -6.07
C ARG A 43 -16.41 2.19 -6.68
N GLY A 44 -15.64 1.39 -5.96
CA GLY A 44 -15.08 0.12 -6.44
C GLY A 44 -13.99 0.27 -7.51
N GLY A 45 -13.36 1.45 -7.60
CA GLY A 45 -12.23 1.73 -8.50
C GLY A 45 -10.85 1.48 -7.87
N LEU A 46 -10.81 1.15 -6.58
CA LEU A 46 -9.61 0.76 -5.86
C LEU A 46 -9.53 -0.77 -5.74
N PHE A 47 -8.43 -1.36 -6.19
CA PHE A 47 -8.20 -2.80 -6.11
C PHE A 47 -7.18 -3.09 -5.02
N ILE A 48 -7.65 -3.84 -4.01
CA ILE A 48 -6.89 -4.22 -2.82
C ILE A 48 -6.47 -5.69 -2.98
N HIS A 49 -5.16 -5.94 -3.12
CA HIS A 49 -4.60 -7.28 -3.19
C HIS A 49 -3.90 -7.61 -1.87
N GLU A 50 -4.48 -8.53 -1.11
CA GLU A 50 -3.88 -9.06 0.09
C GLU A 50 -2.89 -10.18 -0.28
N ILE A 51 -1.60 -9.94 -0.03
CA ILE A 51 -0.55 -10.93 -0.22
C ILE A 51 -0.21 -11.45 1.18
N ALA A 52 -0.47 -12.73 1.41
CA ALA A 52 0.03 -13.40 2.61
C ALA A 52 1.56 -13.45 2.54
N THR A 53 2.22 -12.81 3.49
CA THR A 53 3.65 -13.04 3.76
C THR A 53 3.80 -13.66 5.14
N ASP A 54 4.87 -14.41 5.35
CA ASP A 54 5.13 -15.14 6.60
C ASP A 54 5.23 -14.23 7.85
N ALA A 55 5.33 -12.91 7.65
CA ALA A 55 5.41 -11.88 8.69
C ALA A 55 4.16 -10.96 8.78
N GLY A 56 3.04 -11.31 8.13
CA GLY A 56 1.80 -10.52 8.13
C GLY A 56 1.33 -10.17 6.72
N ALA A 57 0.03 -9.96 6.54
CA ALA A 57 -0.56 -9.66 5.25
C ALA A 57 -0.08 -8.30 4.71
N GLN A 58 0.59 -8.29 3.55
CA GLN A 58 0.96 -7.06 2.85
C GLN A 58 -0.07 -6.75 1.78
N THR A 59 -0.71 -5.59 1.89
CA THR A 59 -1.76 -5.16 0.97
C THR A 59 -1.19 -4.29 -0.14
N LYS A 60 -1.10 -4.80 -1.37
CA LYS A 60 -0.71 -4.05 -2.56
C LYS A 60 -1.95 -3.41 -3.20
N ARG A 61 -1.89 -2.12 -3.53
CA ARG A 61 -3.05 -1.37 -4.06
C ARG A 61 -2.76 -0.80 -5.45
N THR A 62 -3.71 -0.96 -6.36
CA THR A 62 -3.62 -0.41 -7.71
C THR A 62 -4.89 0.39 -7.99
N ALA A 63 -4.72 1.67 -8.35
CA ALA A 63 -5.81 2.47 -8.89
C ALA A 63 -5.96 2.13 -10.38
N ALA A 64 -7.13 1.68 -10.82
CA ALA A 64 -7.40 1.45 -12.23
C ALA A 64 -8.32 2.53 -12.79
N SER A 65 -7.99 3.07 -13.96
CA SER A 65 -8.81 4.03 -14.69
C SER A 65 -9.78 3.35 -15.69
N GLY A 66 -10.03 2.05 -15.56
CA GLY A 66 -10.78 1.24 -16.54
C GLY A 66 -11.78 0.27 -15.89
N PRO A 67 -12.69 -0.35 -16.68
CA PRO A 67 -13.70 -1.27 -16.16
C PRO A 67 -13.04 -2.49 -15.51
N ARG A 68 -13.72 -3.04 -14.49
CA ARG A 68 -13.29 -4.16 -13.61
C ARG A 68 -12.49 -5.23 -14.36
N SER A 69 -11.16 -5.10 -14.34
CA SER A 69 -10.25 -6.07 -14.95
C SER A 69 -10.00 -7.21 -13.97
N THR A 70 -10.46 -8.40 -14.32
CA THR A 70 -10.16 -9.63 -13.58
C THR A 70 -8.66 -9.90 -13.64
N ALA A 71 -8.00 -9.89 -12.48
CA ALA A 71 -6.68 -10.46 -12.20
C ALA A 71 -5.61 -10.32 -13.29
N THR A 72 -4.87 -9.20 -13.29
CA THR A 72 -3.59 -9.11 -14.01
C THR A 72 -2.51 -9.76 -13.16
N THR A 73 -2.31 -11.07 -13.33
CA THR A 73 -1.09 -11.75 -12.85
C THR A 73 0.10 -11.14 -13.57
N CYS A 74 1.00 -10.50 -12.82
CA CYS A 74 2.26 -10.00 -13.37
C CYS A 74 3.15 -11.21 -13.65
N THR A 75 3.14 -11.72 -14.88
CA THR A 75 4.09 -12.76 -15.30
C THR A 75 5.48 -12.12 -15.38
N PRO A 76 6.49 -12.57 -14.60
CA PRO A 76 7.84 -12.07 -14.77
C PRO A 76 8.36 -12.46 -16.17
N PRO A 77 9.17 -11.62 -16.83
CA PRO A 77 9.72 -11.96 -18.14
C PRO A 77 10.64 -13.18 -18.01
N SER A 78 10.37 -14.23 -18.80
CA SER A 78 11.29 -15.36 -18.95
C SER A 78 12.62 -14.87 -19.51
N THR A 79 13.66 -14.92 -18.68
CA THR A 79 15.04 -14.89 -19.15
C THR A 79 15.30 -16.15 -19.98
N LYS A 80 15.62 -15.92 -21.24
CA LYS A 80 16.05 -16.94 -22.20
C LYS A 80 17.44 -17.46 -21.85
#